data_AF-A0A2V9WM07-F1
#
_entry.id   AF-A0A2V9WM07-F1
#
_cell.length_a   1.000
_cell.length_b   1.000
_cell.length_c   1.000
_cell.angle_alpha   90.00
_cell.angle_beta   90.00
_cell.angle_gamma   90.00
#
_symmetry.space_group_name_H-M   'P 1'
#
loop_
_entity.id
_entity.type
_entity.pdbx_description
1 polymer ?
#
loop_
_entity_poly.entity_id
_entity_poly.type
_entity_poly.pdbx_seq_one_letter_code
_entity_poly.pdbx_strand_id
1 'polypeptide(L)'
;MEAAIAKVADTDIIDRSRIGISGWSHGSELVNYAISHSNLFRAAIASGPGRDPIQYDLGGAFFRSDFSRSYHLESPDGDSRARWQRVSAALNAPRIFTPLLINGSDGKYIHCMQLVTALRELKKPMELFIYPNELHDKNQPTHRYEIYQRNVDWMKFWLKDEEDPDPAKAEQYKRWRELRKLQGEDDLSSQPTSR
;
A
#
# COMPACT_ATOMS: atom_id res chain seq x y z
N MET A 1 -8.50 1.88 14.57
CA MET A 1 -8.67 2.74 13.38
C MET A 1 -10.12 2.76 12.91
N GLU A 2 -10.70 1.61 12.56
CA GLU A 2 -12.08 1.53 12.03
C GLU A 2 -13.13 2.16 12.94
N ALA A 3 -13.07 1.91 14.26
CA ALA A 3 -14.00 2.51 15.22
C ALA A 3 -13.94 4.06 15.25
N ALA A 4 -12.74 4.65 15.06
CA ALA A 4 -12.60 6.10 14.98
C ALA A 4 -13.22 6.65 13.69
N ILE A 5 -13.03 5.95 12.57
CA ILE A 5 -13.65 6.31 11.29
C ILE A 5 -15.17 6.18 11.37
N ALA A 6 -15.68 5.11 11.96
CA ALA A 6 -17.12 4.92 12.19
C ALA A 6 -17.71 6.09 12.99
N LYS A 7 -17.06 6.47 14.09
CA LYS A 7 -17.51 7.59 14.94
C LYS A 7 -17.54 8.93 14.21
N VAL A 8 -16.57 9.21 13.33
CA VAL A 8 -16.55 10.45 12.53
C VAL A 8 -17.54 10.37 11.36
N ALA A 9 -17.79 9.18 10.82
CA ALA A 9 -18.82 9.01 9.81
C ALA A 9 -20.23 9.27 10.35
N ASP A 10 -20.48 8.97 11.62
CA ASP A 10 -21.75 9.25 12.29
C ASP A 10 -22.02 10.76 12.48
N THR A 11 -21.04 11.64 12.19
CA THR A 11 -21.21 13.10 12.26
C THR A 11 -21.53 13.76 10.92
N ASP A 12 -21.70 12.98 9.83
CA ASP A 12 -21.93 13.46 8.45
C ASP A 12 -20.82 14.39 7.88
N ILE A 13 -19.67 14.48 8.53
CA ILE A 13 -18.53 15.30 8.06
C ILE A 13 -17.71 14.56 6.98
N ILE A 14 -17.78 13.22 6.93
CA ILE A 14 -17.03 12.40 5.97
C ILE A 14 -17.95 11.46 5.19
N ASP A 15 -17.59 11.21 3.93
CA ASP A 15 -18.22 10.19 3.10
C ASP A 15 -17.48 8.84 3.29
N ARG A 16 -18.19 7.86 3.84
CA ARG A 16 -17.64 6.51 4.12
C ARG A 16 -17.19 5.76 2.86
N SER A 17 -17.71 6.12 1.69
CA SER A 17 -17.35 5.48 0.42
C SER A 17 -16.04 6.02 -0.17
N ARG A 18 -15.50 7.12 0.39
CA ARG A 18 -14.34 7.85 -0.17
C ARG A 18 -13.24 8.09 0.86
N ILE A 19 -12.84 7.02 1.55
CA ILE A 19 -11.80 7.10 2.60
C ILE A 19 -10.44 6.71 2.04
N GLY A 20 -9.47 7.62 2.17
CA GLY A 20 -8.06 7.34 1.89
C GLY A 20 -7.26 7.06 3.16
N ILE A 21 -6.16 6.33 3.02
CA ILE A 21 -5.16 6.16 4.10
C ILE A 21 -3.77 6.45 3.56
N SER A 22 -2.94 7.12 4.36
CA SER A 22 -1.53 7.31 4.03
C SER A 22 -0.66 7.12 5.25
N GLY A 23 0.60 6.75 5.02
CA GLY A 23 1.51 6.43 6.11
C GLY A 23 2.97 6.47 5.70
N TRP A 24 3.79 6.97 6.62
CA TRP A 24 5.25 7.00 6.49
C TRP A 24 5.90 6.20 7.63
N SER A 25 6.99 5.51 7.33
CA SER A 25 7.69 4.62 8.27
C SER A 25 6.76 3.57 8.89
N HIS A 26 6.56 3.55 10.22
CA HIS A 26 5.62 2.63 10.86
C HIS A 26 4.17 2.86 10.37
N GLY A 27 3.82 4.08 9.99
CA GLY A 27 2.54 4.35 9.32
C GLY A 27 2.41 3.61 8.00
N SER A 28 3.51 3.38 7.26
CA SER A 28 3.52 2.57 6.04
C SER A 28 3.21 1.11 6.33
N GLU A 29 3.74 0.57 7.44
CA GLU A 29 3.43 -0.78 7.91
C GLU A 29 1.94 -0.91 8.24
N LEU A 30 1.38 0.09 8.94
CA LEU A 30 -0.04 0.13 9.27
C LEU A 30 -0.93 0.28 8.03
N VAL A 31 -0.53 1.06 7.03
CA VAL A 31 -1.24 1.15 5.73
C VAL A 31 -1.31 -0.22 5.08
N ASN A 32 -0.17 -0.90 4.92
CA ASN A 32 -0.10 -2.21 4.27
C ASN A 32 -0.91 -3.27 5.05
N TYR A 33 -0.84 -3.25 6.38
CA TYR A 33 -1.67 -4.11 7.22
C TYR A 33 -3.16 -3.79 7.06
N ALA A 34 -3.54 -2.52 7.10
CA ALA A 34 -4.93 -2.10 7.00
C ALA A 34 -5.60 -2.54 5.70
N ILE A 35 -4.96 -2.30 4.56
CA ILE A 35 -5.54 -2.64 3.24
C ILE A 35 -5.60 -4.15 2.97
N SER A 36 -4.85 -4.96 3.72
CA SER A 36 -4.90 -6.43 3.63
C SER A 36 -5.90 -7.08 4.60
N HIS A 37 -6.42 -6.30 5.55
CA HIS A 37 -7.33 -6.77 6.61
C HIS A 37 -8.66 -6.03 6.64
N SER A 38 -8.83 -5.00 5.81
CA SER A 38 -10.01 -4.16 5.76
C SER A 38 -10.26 -3.66 4.34
N ASN A 39 -11.54 -3.63 3.95
CA ASN A 39 -12.00 -3.09 2.67
C ASN A 39 -12.50 -1.64 2.79
N LEU A 40 -12.19 -0.96 3.91
CA LEU A 40 -12.67 0.38 4.21
C LEU A 40 -12.05 1.46 3.30
N PHE A 41 -10.84 1.23 2.80
CA PHE A 41 -10.05 2.25 2.12
C PHE A 41 -10.19 2.17 0.61
N ARG A 42 -10.47 3.30 -0.02
CA ARG A 42 -10.62 3.44 -1.47
C ARG A 42 -9.34 3.90 -2.17
N ALA A 43 -8.35 4.38 -1.41
CA ALA A 43 -7.00 4.68 -1.88
C ALA A 43 -5.99 4.57 -0.73
N ALA A 44 -4.79 4.07 -1.02
CA ALA A 44 -3.71 3.95 -0.04
C ALA A 44 -2.39 4.51 -0.56
N ILE A 45 -1.62 5.13 0.33
CA ILE A 45 -0.27 5.63 0.07
C ILE A 45 0.68 5.16 1.17
N ALA A 46 1.74 4.46 0.77
CA ALA A 46 2.79 3.96 1.64
C ALA A 46 4.14 4.59 1.27
N SER A 47 5.02 4.81 2.24
CA SER A 47 6.37 5.33 2.00
C SER A 47 7.43 4.24 1.85
N GLY A 48 7.05 2.98 2.00
CA GLY A 48 7.99 1.87 2.12
C GLY A 48 7.30 0.55 2.45
N PRO A 49 8.06 -0.43 2.95
CA PRO A 49 7.60 -1.81 3.07
C PRO A 49 6.55 -1.99 4.18
N GLY A 50 5.81 -3.10 4.11
CA GLY A 50 4.93 -3.59 5.16
C GLY A 50 5.71 -4.37 6.22
N ARG A 51 5.13 -5.47 6.72
CA ARG A 51 5.82 -6.45 7.57
C ARG A 51 5.77 -7.80 6.86
N ASP A 52 6.64 -7.96 5.88
CA ASP A 52 6.63 -9.09 4.95
C ASP A 52 7.89 -9.96 5.11
N PRO A 53 7.80 -11.29 4.88
CA PRO A 53 8.91 -12.24 5.04
C PRO A 53 10.25 -11.78 4.43
N ILE A 54 10.23 -11.10 3.28
CA ILE A 54 11.42 -10.59 2.61
C ILE A 54 12.31 -9.71 3.51
N GLN A 55 11.73 -9.02 4.50
CA GLN A 55 12.50 -8.23 5.46
C GLN A 55 13.25 -9.10 6.48
N TYR A 56 12.67 -10.22 6.89
CA TYR A 56 13.35 -11.20 7.74
C TYR A 56 14.49 -11.89 6.98
N ASP A 57 14.22 -12.24 5.73
CA ASP A 57 15.15 -12.98 4.89
C ASP A 57 16.37 -12.14 4.51
N LEU A 58 16.15 -10.89 4.07
CA LEU A 58 17.21 -9.97 3.62
C LEU A 58 17.81 -9.09 4.72
N GLY A 59 17.11 -8.91 5.85
CA GLY A 59 17.50 -7.93 6.86
C GLY A 59 18.65 -8.36 7.79
N GLY A 60 19.19 -9.57 7.63
CA GLY A 60 20.30 -10.06 8.46
C GLY A 60 19.98 -10.11 9.96
N ALA A 61 21.01 -10.18 10.80
CA ALA A 61 20.85 -10.44 12.23
C ALA A 61 20.04 -9.36 12.97
N PHE A 62 20.17 -8.08 12.58
CA PHE A 62 19.46 -6.99 13.22
C PHE A 62 17.95 -7.11 13.04
N PHE A 63 17.46 -7.21 11.80
CA PHE A 63 16.03 -7.32 11.54
C PHE A 63 15.45 -8.62 12.10
N ARG A 64 16.17 -9.75 12.00
CA ARG A 64 15.72 -11.02 12.59
C ARG A 64 15.53 -10.93 14.10
N SER A 65 16.48 -10.30 14.80
CA SER A 65 16.38 -10.06 16.24
C SER A 65 15.22 -9.13 16.60
N ASP A 66 15.02 -8.05 15.84
CA ASP A 66 13.88 -7.14 16.05
C ASP A 66 12.53 -7.85 15.80
N PHE A 67 12.39 -8.63 14.73
CA PHE A 67 11.19 -9.41 14.45
C PHE A 67 10.89 -10.43 15.56
N SER A 68 11.90 -11.16 16.02
CA SER A 68 11.77 -12.12 17.12
C SER A 68 11.33 -11.41 18.42
N ARG A 69 12.04 -10.36 18.83
CA ARG A 69 11.81 -9.69 20.12
C ARG A 69 10.55 -8.84 20.15
N SER A 70 10.30 -8.07 19.09
CA SER A 70 9.25 -7.06 19.06
C SER A 70 7.92 -7.62 18.55
N TYR A 71 7.96 -8.68 17.74
CA TYR A 71 6.76 -9.22 17.06
C TYR A 71 6.57 -10.73 17.23
N HIS A 72 7.49 -11.43 17.91
CA HIS A 72 7.50 -12.89 18.01
C HIS A 72 7.46 -13.58 16.64
N LEU A 73 8.10 -12.95 15.65
CA LEU A 73 8.22 -13.45 14.29
C LEU A 73 9.62 -14.04 14.10
N GLU A 74 9.70 -15.37 14.11
CA GLU A 74 10.91 -16.11 13.71
C GLU A 74 10.91 -16.33 12.19
N SER A 75 11.69 -17.30 11.71
CA SER A 75 11.70 -17.73 10.31
C SER A 75 10.30 -17.78 9.70
N PRO A 76 10.06 -17.25 8.49
CA PRO A 76 8.76 -17.34 7.82
C PRO A 76 8.32 -18.78 7.52
N ASP A 77 9.24 -19.73 7.63
CA ASP A 77 8.97 -21.16 7.60
C ASP A 77 8.74 -21.77 8.99
N GLY A 78 8.10 -22.93 9.01
CA GLY A 78 7.79 -23.64 10.25
C GLY A 78 6.78 -22.90 11.13
N ASP A 79 7.03 -22.86 12.43
CA ASP A 79 6.04 -22.48 13.46
C ASP A 79 5.61 -21.00 13.40
N SER A 80 6.43 -20.11 12.85
CA SER A 80 6.05 -18.69 12.70
C SER A 80 5.24 -18.41 11.44
N ARG A 81 5.07 -19.38 10.53
CA ARG A 81 4.33 -19.18 9.27
C ARG A 81 2.93 -18.61 9.50
N ALA A 82 2.20 -19.17 10.45
CA ALA A 82 0.85 -18.69 10.79
C ALA A 82 0.86 -17.27 11.38
N ARG A 83 1.94 -16.85 12.05
CA ARG A 83 2.09 -15.48 12.57
C ARG A 83 2.41 -14.50 11.44
N TRP A 84 3.28 -14.87 10.51
CA TRP A 84 3.52 -14.08 9.30
C TRP A 84 2.26 -13.89 8.47
N GLN A 85 1.46 -14.94 8.30
CA GLN A 85 0.17 -14.85 7.60
C GLN A 85 -0.81 -13.86 8.26
N ARG A 86 -0.69 -13.59 9.57
CA ARG A 86 -1.56 -12.63 10.26
C ARG A 86 -1.15 -11.17 10.06
N VAL A 87 0.08 -10.89 9.62
CA VAL A 87 0.61 -9.51 9.60
C VAL A 87 1.09 -9.08 8.22
N SER A 88 1.50 -10.02 7.37
CA SER A 88 2.07 -9.71 6.06
C SER A 88 1.00 -9.32 5.06
N ALA A 89 1.16 -8.14 4.48
CA ALA A 89 0.31 -7.71 3.38
C ALA A 89 0.59 -8.54 2.13
N ALA A 90 1.85 -8.90 1.87
CA ALA A 90 2.22 -9.72 0.72
C ALA A 90 1.57 -11.12 0.77
N LEU A 91 1.56 -11.77 1.94
CA LEU A 91 0.91 -13.07 2.11
C LEU A 91 -0.63 -12.98 2.07
N ASN A 92 -1.20 -11.79 2.20
CA ASN A 92 -2.63 -11.52 2.10
C ASN A 92 -3.00 -10.71 0.86
N ALA A 93 -2.12 -10.60 -0.14
CA ALA A 93 -2.33 -9.80 -1.34
C ALA A 93 -3.65 -10.08 -2.09
N PRO A 94 -4.19 -11.33 -2.15
CA PRO A 94 -5.50 -11.59 -2.75
C PRO A 94 -6.66 -10.82 -2.11
N ARG A 95 -6.51 -10.39 -0.84
CA ARG A 95 -7.53 -9.64 -0.09
C ARG A 95 -7.41 -8.12 -0.26
N ILE A 96 -6.37 -7.65 -0.95
CA ILE A 96 -6.14 -6.22 -1.16
C ILE A 96 -6.90 -5.77 -2.41
N PHE A 97 -7.95 -4.99 -2.22
CA PHE A 97 -8.72 -4.34 -3.30
C PHE A 97 -8.42 -2.84 -3.44
N THR A 98 -7.79 -2.26 -2.42
CA THR A 98 -7.43 -0.84 -2.36
C THR A 98 -6.27 -0.53 -3.31
N PRO A 99 -6.39 0.49 -4.19
CA PRO A 99 -5.28 1.01 -4.97
C PRO A 99 -4.12 1.48 -4.09
N LEU A 100 -2.92 0.98 -4.36
CA LEU A 100 -1.72 1.27 -3.55
C LEU A 100 -0.65 2.04 -4.33
N LEU A 101 -0.32 3.23 -3.84
CA LEU A 101 0.87 3.97 -4.27
C LEU A 101 1.99 3.80 -3.25
N ILE A 102 3.18 3.41 -3.69
CA ILE A 102 4.38 3.32 -2.84
C ILE A 102 5.41 4.35 -3.30
N ASN A 103 5.85 5.21 -2.39
CA ASN A 103 6.93 6.17 -2.60
C ASN A 103 8.18 5.74 -1.81
N GLY A 104 8.97 4.83 -2.37
CA GLY A 104 10.14 4.21 -1.71
C GLY A 104 11.46 4.93 -2.01
N SER A 105 12.43 4.85 -1.10
CA SER A 105 13.82 5.18 -1.44
C SER A 105 14.52 4.01 -2.12
N ASP A 106 15.53 4.30 -2.93
CA ASP A 106 16.41 3.31 -3.56
C ASP A 106 17.13 2.39 -2.56
N GLY A 107 17.42 2.87 -1.34
CA GLY A 107 18.00 2.04 -0.29
C GLY A 107 17.02 1.06 0.39
N LYS A 108 15.70 1.19 0.19
CA LYS A 108 14.69 0.38 0.91
C LYS A 108 13.64 -0.28 0.02
N TYR A 109 13.54 0.07 -1.27
CA TYR A 109 12.49 -0.45 -2.15
C TYR A 109 12.52 -1.98 -2.27
N ILE A 110 13.69 -2.61 -2.12
CA ILE A 110 13.83 -4.08 -2.21
C ILE A 110 12.92 -4.79 -1.22
N HIS A 111 12.67 -4.20 -0.05
CA HIS A 111 11.80 -4.76 0.98
C HIS A 111 10.31 -4.63 0.64
N CYS A 112 9.93 -3.80 -0.33
CA CYS A 112 8.57 -3.70 -0.86
C CYS A 112 8.28 -4.77 -1.91
N MET A 113 9.33 -5.39 -2.48
CA MET A 113 9.20 -6.17 -3.71
C MET A 113 8.33 -7.41 -3.57
N GLN A 114 8.27 -8.02 -2.37
CA GLN A 114 7.38 -9.16 -2.16
C GLN A 114 5.91 -8.78 -2.35
N LEU A 115 5.46 -7.67 -1.76
CA LEU A 115 4.10 -7.16 -1.93
C LEU A 115 3.87 -6.65 -3.36
N VAL A 116 4.81 -5.90 -3.91
CA VAL A 116 4.72 -5.35 -5.28
C VAL A 116 4.56 -6.46 -6.32
N THR A 117 5.38 -7.52 -6.22
CA THR A 117 5.29 -8.66 -7.13
C THR A 117 3.96 -9.39 -6.96
N ALA A 118 3.54 -9.69 -5.73
CA ALA A 118 2.27 -10.36 -5.46
C ALA A 118 1.07 -9.57 -6.02
N LEU A 119 1.02 -8.25 -5.81
CA LEU A 119 -0.05 -7.40 -6.33
C LEU A 119 -0.03 -7.36 -7.87
N ARG A 120 1.15 -7.27 -8.50
CA ARG A 120 1.26 -7.26 -9.97
C ARG A 120 0.80 -8.57 -10.60
N GLU A 121 1.19 -9.71 -10.03
CA GLU A 121 0.77 -11.05 -10.49
C GLU A 121 -0.75 -11.22 -10.41
N LEU A 122 -1.34 -10.69 -9.34
CA LEU A 122 -2.79 -10.66 -9.12
C LEU A 122 -3.49 -9.53 -9.89
N LYS A 123 -2.77 -8.77 -10.73
CA LYS A 123 -3.28 -7.62 -11.49
C LYS A 123 -3.99 -6.58 -10.62
N LYS A 124 -3.52 -6.35 -9.39
CA LYS A 124 -4.09 -5.33 -8.50
C LYS A 124 -3.60 -3.92 -8.85
N PRO A 125 -4.44 -2.88 -8.65
CA PRO A 125 -4.06 -1.49 -8.95
C PRO A 125 -2.95 -1.00 -8.02
N MET A 126 -1.71 -0.95 -8.52
CA MET A 126 -0.58 -0.48 -7.73
C MET A 126 0.45 0.28 -8.56
N GLU A 127 1.09 1.30 -7.99
CA GLU A 127 2.23 1.99 -8.59
C GLU A 127 3.37 2.19 -7.57
N LEU A 128 4.62 1.96 -7.99
CA LEU A 128 5.82 2.13 -7.16
C LEU A 128 6.72 3.18 -7.79
N PHE A 129 7.06 4.20 -7.02
CA PHE A 129 8.10 5.17 -7.32
C PHE A 129 9.31 4.94 -6.44
N ILE A 130 10.49 4.95 -7.05
CA ILE A 130 11.78 4.80 -6.38
C ILE A 130 12.52 6.11 -6.54
N TYR A 131 12.88 6.73 -5.43
CA TYR A 131 13.64 7.99 -5.40
C TYR A 131 15.12 7.69 -5.19
N PRO A 132 16.01 8.12 -6.11
CA PRO A 132 17.43 7.84 -6.03
C PRO A 132 18.12 8.70 -4.97
N ASN A 133 19.15 8.13 -4.33
CA ASN A 133 19.95 8.76 -3.29
C ASN A 133 19.09 9.33 -2.14
N GLU A 134 18.01 8.64 -1.78
CA GLU A 134 17.12 9.09 -0.71
C GLU A 134 17.29 8.30 0.58
N LEU A 135 17.13 9.01 1.69
CA LEU A 135 17.17 8.43 3.02
C LEU A 135 15.79 7.88 3.42
N HIS A 136 15.71 7.35 4.63
CA HIS A 136 14.42 7.01 5.25
C HIS A 136 13.49 8.23 5.33
N ASP A 137 14.05 9.33 5.84
CA ASP A 137 13.50 10.68 5.77
C ASP A 137 13.93 11.33 4.46
N LYS A 138 12.98 11.42 3.52
CA LYS A 138 13.29 11.97 2.20
C LYS A 138 13.60 13.45 2.30
N ASN A 139 14.81 13.85 1.91
CA ASN A 139 15.34 15.18 2.21
C ASN A 139 15.60 16.05 0.97
N GLN A 140 15.57 15.48 -0.24
CA GLN A 140 15.80 16.25 -1.46
C GLN A 140 14.54 17.06 -1.80
N PRO A 141 14.61 18.40 -1.92
CA PRO A 141 13.42 19.23 -2.11
C PRO A 141 12.59 18.86 -3.34
N THR A 142 13.25 18.52 -4.44
CA THR A 142 12.58 18.12 -5.69
C THR A 142 11.77 16.84 -5.51
N HIS A 143 12.35 15.82 -4.86
CA HIS A 143 11.64 14.58 -4.58
C HIS A 143 10.46 14.78 -3.64
N ARG A 144 10.61 15.60 -2.60
CA ARG A 144 9.51 15.93 -1.69
C ARG A 144 8.36 16.62 -2.42
N TYR A 145 8.68 17.58 -3.28
CA TYR A 145 7.70 18.26 -4.11
C TYR A 145 6.91 17.28 -4.98
N GLU A 146 7.62 16.39 -5.71
CA GLU A 146 6.99 15.37 -6.53
C GLU A 146 6.12 14.40 -5.72
N ILE A 147 6.58 13.97 -4.54
CA ILE A 147 5.80 13.10 -3.65
C ILE A 147 4.51 13.78 -3.23
N TYR A 148 4.59 15.06 -2.83
CA TYR A 148 3.42 15.80 -2.39
C TYR A 148 2.40 15.97 -3.52
N GLN A 149 2.87 16.38 -4.71
CA GLN A 149 2.00 16.49 -5.87
C GLN A 149 1.35 15.14 -6.20
N ARG A 150 2.15 14.08 -6.28
CA ARG A 150 1.65 12.75 -6.63
C ARG A 150 0.69 12.17 -5.60
N ASN A 151 0.92 12.42 -4.32
CA ASN A 151 0.02 11.97 -3.26
C ASN A 151 -1.35 12.66 -3.35
N VAL A 152 -1.36 13.96 -3.61
CA VAL A 152 -2.60 14.72 -3.81
C VAL A 152 -3.32 14.24 -5.05
N ASP A 153 -2.61 14.08 -6.16
CA ASP A 153 -3.18 13.60 -7.42
C ASP A 153 -3.75 12.18 -7.26
N TRP A 154 -3.05 11.27 -6.57
CA TRP A 154 -3.51 9.91 -6.32
C TRP A 154 -4.81 9.88 -5.53
N MET A 155 -4.89 10.66 -4.44
CA MET A 155 -6.11 10.76 -3.64
C MET A 155 -7.26 11.40 -4.43
N LYS A 156 -6.99 12.47 -5.20
CA LYS A 156 -7.99 13.11 -6.07
C LYS A 156 -8.53 12.15 -7.12
N PHE A 157 -7.65 11.41 -7.78
CA PHE A 157 -8.04 10.46 -8.81
C PHE A 157 -8.95 9.37 -8.22
N TRP A 158 -8.52 8.68 -7.16
CA TRP A 158 -9.23 7.51 -6.65
C TRP A 158 -10.43 7.82 -5.75
N LEU A 159 -10.40 8.95 -5.05
CA LEU A 159 -11.48 9.33 -4.13
C LEU A 159 -12.46 10.32 -4.74
N LYS A 160 -12.03 11.17 -5.68
CA LYS A 160 -12.87 12.25 -6.21
C LYS A 160 -13.10 12.17 -7.72
N ASP A 161 -12.50 11.20 -8.41
CA ASP A 161 -12.56 11.09 -9.87
C ASP A 161 -12.05 12.35 -10.59
N GLU A 162 -11.08 13.04 -9.96
CA GLU A 162 -10.49 14.28 -10.47
C GLU A 162 -9.11 14.02 -11.06
N GLU A 163 -8.87 14.56 -12.26
CA GLU A 163 -7.56 14.60 -12.91
C GLU A 163 -7.11 16.05 -13.07
N ASP A 164 -5.81 16.30 -12.88
CA ASP A 164 -5.18 17.58 -13.18
C ASP A 164 -4.91 17.68 -14.70
N PRO A 165 -5.43 18.72 -15.40
CA PRO A 165 -5.30 18.84 -16.85
C PRO A 165 -3.90 19.25 -17.33
N ASP A 166 -2.92 19.46 -16.45
CA ASP A 166 -1.53 19.73 -16.83
C ASP A 166 -1.01 18.67 -17.82
N PRO A 167 -0.61 19.04 -19.05
CA PRO A 167 -0.08 18.11 -20.05
C PRO A 167 1.12 17.31 -19.55
N ALA A 168 1.92 17.85 -18.62
CA ALA A 168 3.05 17.13 -18.02
C ALA A 168 2.61 15.88 -17.22
N LYS A 169 1.34 15.81 -16.81
CA LYS A 169 0.75 14.69 -16.06
C LYS A 169 -0.06 13.73 -16.94
N ALA A 170 -0.16 13.96 -18.25
CA ALA A 170 -0.98 13.15 -19.15
C ALA A 170 -0.64 11.64 -19.09
N GLU A 171 0.65 11.31 -19.08
CA GLU A 171 1.09 9.91 -18.98
C GLU A 171 0.85 9.30 -17.60
N GLN A 172 0.86 10.09 -16.52
CA GLN A 172 0.49 9.65 -15.17
C GLN A 172 -0.97 9.19 -15.16
N TYR A 173 -1.89 10.04 -15.60
CA TYR A 173 -3.32 9.72 -15.61
C TYR A 173 -3.68 8.63 -16.62
N LYS A 174 -2.95 8.52 -17.74
CA LYS A 174 -3.07 7.37 -18.65
C LYS A 174 -2.79 6.06 -17.92
N ARG A 175 -1.68 5.96 -17.17
CA ARG A 175 -1.38 4.75 -16.37
C ARG A 175 -2.47 4.48 -15.33
N TRP A 176 -2.93 5.49 -14.62
CA TRP A 176 -3.93 5.32 -13.56
C TRP A 176 -5.31 4.91 -14.09
N ARG A 177 -5.69 5.36 -15.29
CA ARG A 177 -6.88 4.86 -16.00
C ARG A 177 -6.76 3.37 -16.33
N GLU A 178 -5.59 2.90 -16.76
CA GLU A 178 -5.35 1.47 -16.96
C GLU A 178 -5.43 0.70 -15.63
N LEU A 179 -4.84 1.22 -14.54
CA LEU A 179 -4.97 0.61 -13.21
C LEU A 179 -6.42 0.52 -12.75
N ARG A 180 -7.25 1.53 -13.04
CA ARG A 180 -8.68 1.54 -12.67
C ARG A 180 -9.46 0.44 -13.37
N LYS A 181 -9.12 0.09 -14.61
CA LYS A 181 -9.77 -1.02 -15.33
C LYS A 181 -9.59 -2.35 -14.59
N LEU A 182 -8.44 -2.55 -13.94
CA LEU A 182 -8.14 -3.77 -13.20
C LEU A 182 -9.08 -4.01 -12.02
N GLN A 183 -9.61 -2.95 -11.39
CA GLN A 183 -10.60 -3.11 -10.31
C GLN A 183 -11.94 -3.67 -10.80
N GLY A 184 -12.34 -3.31 -12.03
CA GLY A 184 -13.59 -3.84 -12.61
C GLY A 184 -13.52 -5.33 -12.91
N GLU A 185 -12.33 -5.87 -13.15
CA GLU A 185 -12.12 -7.32 -13.39
C GLU A 185 -12.18 -8.13 -12.08
N ASP A 186 -11.70 -7.56 -10.97
CA ASP A 186 -11.80 -8.16 -9.63
C ASP A 186 -13.26 -8.24 -9.13
N ASP A 187 -14.07 -7.20 -9.36
CA ASP A 187 -15.49 -7.18 -8.97
C ASP A 187 -16.33 -8.21 -9.75
N LEU A 188 -15.96 -8.50 -11.00
CA LEU A 188 -16.63 -9.51 -11.84
C LEU A 188 -16.22 -10.95 -11.48
N SER A 189 -14.99 -11.16 -11.04
CA SER A 189 -14.47 -12.49 -10.65
C SER A 189 -14.82 -12.91 -9.22
N SER A 190 -15.24 -11.96 -8.38
CA SER A 190 -15.65 -12.19 -6.98
C SER A 190 -17.16 -12.41 -6.80
N GLN A 191 -17.97 -12.36 -7.89
CA GLN A 191 -19.37 -12.77 -7.81
C GLN A 191 -19.47 -14.30 -7.62
N PRO A 192 -20.23 -14.78 -6.62
CA PRO A 192 -20.44 -16.21 -6.45
C PRO A 192 -21.14 -16.77 -7.69
N THR A 193 -20.52 -17.79 -8.30
CA THR A 193 -21.16 -18.57 -9.35
C THR A 193 -22.41 -19.20 -8.76
N SER A 194 -23.57 -18.76 -9.22
CA SER A 194 -24.85 -19.38 -8.87
C SER A 194 -24.82 -20.85 -9.29
N ARG A 195 -24.77 -21.74 -8.31
CA ARG A 195 -25.13 -23.16 -8.45
C ARG A 195 -26.27 -23.47 -7.52
#